data_AF-A0A1B7NBM0-F1
#
_entry.id   AF-A0A1B7NBM0-F1
#
_cell.length_a   1.000
_cell.length_b   1.000
_cell.length_c   1.000
_cell.angle_alpha   90.00
_cell.angle_beta   90.00
_cell.angle_gamma   90.00
#
_symmetry.space_group_name_H-M   'P 1'
#
loop_
_entity.id
_entity.type
_entity.pdbx_description
1 polymer ?
#
loop_
_entity_poly.entity_id
_entity_poly.type
_entity_poly.pdbx_seq_one_letter_code
_entity_poly.pdbx_strand_id
1 'polypeptide(L)'
;MSDSPTFAETTWLQGAILSAFLYGIVVVFFAMCWRSLWPRIRSHNSGYKKCRLFLCCVVFLFVMATILAVSDAYETQKAFIENRLFPGGPSAFAQTSFSLEFGIGFLLTDWCALILMIWRCMVVYRDTRLYPVVCVLGGLLLVGTVVVGLLWIVIVTRPQRNIGWMSLEFLFPYLCIVLATTIFVSLLTVLRLLYHRHKISRILGTGHGEIYASFAAIVVESAAVYSIFSFIYLIPFAIHNPLADALSQMLGQAQVIASLLIIFRVSEGKGWTRRAPSTDSTMASSIRMRPMPNLTTQPPPTSAAQSHLNVEITLDPETTRDESIGLQKSRYLKEYPEEYPKTDSAPVDSAV
;
A
#
# COMPACT_ATOMS: atom_id res chain seq x y z
N MET A 1 -37.51 -27.47 3.35
CA MET A 1 -37.02 -26.60 4.44
C MET A 1 -35.87 -27.29 5.20
N SER A 2 -35.00 -27.96 4.45
CA SER A 2 -33.85 -28.78 4.92
C SER A 2 -32.50 -28.17 4.53
N ASP A 3 -32.51 -26.98 3.92
CA ASP A 3 -31.36 -26.45 3.17
C ASP A 3 -30.57 -25.38 3.95
N SER A 4 -31.02 -25.00 5.15
CA SER A 4 -30.36 -23.97 5.96
C SER A 4 -29.00 -24.37 6.56
N PRO A 5 -28.79 -25.58 7.13
CA PRO A 5 -27.48 -25.94 7.70
C PRO A 5 -26.44 -26.17 6.61
N THR A 6 -26.82 -26.85 5.52
CA THR A 6 -25.93 -27.12 4.39
C THR A 6 -25.52 -25.85 3.64
N PHE A 7 -26.42 -24.86 3.54
CA PHE A 7 -26.08 -23.56 2.96
C PHE A 7 -25.05 -22.83 3.81
N ALA A 8 -25.23 -22.77 5.14
CA ALA A 8 -24.30 -22.11 6.05
C ALA A 8 -22.90 -22.74 6.04
N GLU A 9 -22.84 -24.08 6.01
CA GLU A 9 -21.59 -24.83 5.87
C GLU A 9 -20.88 -24.53 4.53
N THR A 10 -21.65 -24.48 3.44
CA THR A 10 -21.11 -24.18 2.11
C THR A 10 -20.54 -22.76 2.05
N THR A 11 -21.27 -21.78 2.59
CA THR A 11 -20.81 -20.39 2.61
C THR A 11 -19.57 -20.20 3.47
N TRP A 12 -19.49 -20.86 4.62
CA TRP A 12 -18.29 -20.82 5.47
C TRP A 12 -17.06 -21.34 4.70
N LEU A 13 -17.17 -22.50 4.06
CA LEU A 13 -16.06 -23.09 3.32
C LEU A 13 -15.64 -22.22 2.13
N GLN A 14 -16.59 -21.61 1.43
CA GLN A 14 -16.31 -20.65 0.35
C GLN A 14 -15.58 -19.41 0.88
N GLY A 15 -15.96 -18.92 2.06
CA GLY A 15 -15.27 -17.83 2.76
C GLY A 15 -13.80 -18.14 3.00
N ALA A 16 -13.48 -19.35 3.48
CA ALA A 16 -12.11 -19.73 3.81
C ALA A 16 -11.24 -19.80 2.55
N ILE A 17 -11.80 -20.31 1.45
CA ILE A 17 -11.14 -20.34 0.14
C ILE A 17 -10.89 -18.91 -0.37
N LEU A 18 -11.89 -18.02 -0.30
CA LEU A 18 -11.75 -16.61 -0.70
C LEU A 18 -10.73 -15.86 0.17
N SER A 19 -10.73 -16.11 1.48
CA SER A 19 -9.75 -15.61 2.45
C SER A 19 -8.32 -16.03 2.07
N ALA A 20 -8.12 -17.29 1.70
CA ALA A 20 -6.83 -17.79 1.22
C ALA A 20 -6.36 -17.09 -0.08
N PHE A 21 -7.27 -16.81 -1.02
CA PHE A 21 -6.95 -16.03 -2.22
C PHE A 21 -6.51 -14.59 -1.87
N LEU A 22 -7.21 -13.94 -0.93
CA LEU A 22 -6.84 -12.61 -0.45
C LEU A 22 -5.48 -12.62 0.26
N TYR A 23 -5.18 -13.67 1.03
CA TYR A 23 -3.84 -13.85 1.61
C TYR A 23 -2.76 -13.97 0.52
N GLY A 24 -3.03 -14.64 -0.60
CA GLY A 24 -2.15 -14.65 -1.77
C GLY A 24 -1.82 -13.24 -2.28
N ILE A 25 -2.82 -12.35 -2.32
CA ILE A 25 -2.62 -10.93 -2.67
C ILE A 25 -1.72 -10.22 -1.65
N VAL A 26 -1.89 -10.51 -0.36
CA VAL A 26 -1.02 -9.99 0.72
C VAL A 26 0.45 -10.39 0.48
N VAL A 27 0.71 -11.65 0.11
CA VAL A 27 2.06 -12.15 -0.21
C VAL A 27 2.67 -11.36 -1.38
N VAL A 28 1.88 -11.10 -2.43
CA VAL A 28 2.33 -10.30 -3.59
C VAL A 28 2.67 -8.88 -3.18
N PHE A 29 1.82 -8.20 -2.39
CA PHE A 29 2.11 -6.86 -1.90
C PHE A 29 3.34 -6.82 -0.99
N PHE A 30 3.54 -7.84 -0.16
CA PHE A 30 4.74 -7.98 0.66
C PHE A 30 6.00 -8.05 -0.21
N ALA A 31 6.00 -8.90 -1.24
CA ALA A 31 7.13 -9.02 -2.17
C ALA A 31 7.41 -7.71 -2.94
N MET A 32 6.35 -7.02 -3.39
CA MET A 32 6.46 -5.72 -4.07
C MET A 32 7.04 -4.63 -3.15
N CYS A 33 6.54 -4.54 -1.90
CA CYS A 33 7.10 -3.64 -0.89
C CYS A 33 8.57 -3.96 -0.61
N TRP A 34 8.89 -5.24 -0.41
CA TRP A 34 10.26 -5.68 -0.15
C TRP A 34 11.21 -5.24 -1.28
N ARG A 35 10.85 -5.52 -2.53
CA ARG A 35 11.63 -5.13 -3.72
C ARG A 35 11.84 -3.63 -3.83
N SER A 36 10.83 -2.82 -3.49
CA SER A 36 10.90 -1.35 -3.58
C SER A 36 11.71 -0.71 -2.44
N LEU A 37 11.60 -1.23 -1.22
CA LEU A 37 12.24 -0.65 -0.03
C LEU A 37 13.67 -1.18 0.19
N TRP A 38 13.96 -2.45 -0.14
CA TRP A 38 15.24 -3.09 0.17
C TRP A 38 16.47 -2.38 -0.43
N PRO A 39 16.49 -2.03 -1.73
CA PRO A 39 17.65 -1.33 -2.32
C PRO A 39 17.90 0.03 -1.68
N ARG A 40 16.85 0.71 -1.21
CA ARG A 40 16.93 2.04 -0.59
C ARG A 40 17.56 2.00 0.79
N ILE A 41 17.30 0.94 1.54
CA ILE A 41 17.92 0.70 2.84
C ILE A 41 19.41 0.38 2.65
N ARG A 42 19.74 -0.48 1.67
CA ARG A 42 21.12 -0.86 1.37
C ARG A 42 21.98 0.31 0.89
N SER A 43 21.41 1.25 0.14
CA SER A 43 22.12 2.43 -0.36
C SER A 43 22.43 3.49 0.72
N HIS A 44 22.00 3.30 1.97
CA HIS A 44 22.23 4.21 3.11
C HIS A 44 22.00 5.71 2.80
N ASN A 45 21.03 6.02 1.93
CA ASN A 45 20.67 7.41 1.60
C ASN A 45 20.03 8.11 2.80
N SER A 46 19.92 9.44 2.76
CA SER A 46 19.37 10.35 3.80
C SER A 46 17.93 10.03 4.29
N GLY A 47 17.28 8.99 3.77
CA GLY A 47 15.97 8.48 4.19
C GLY A 47 15.93 7.04 4.73
N TYR A 48 17.08 6.39 4.95
CA TYR A 48 17.13 4.95 5.26
C TYR A 48 16.39 4.58 6.56
N LYS A 49 16.44 5.43 7.60
CA LYS A 49 15.74 5.20 8.88
C LYS A 49 14.22 5.09 8.69
N LYS A 50 13.64 5.98 7.86
CA LYS A 50 12.22 5.97 7.53
C LYS A 50 11.85 4.76 6.69
N CYS A 51 12.68 4.40 5.71
CA CYS A 51 12.46 3.20 4.87
C CYS A 51 12.51 1.92 5.71
N ARG A 52 13.48 1.82 6.64
CA ARG A 52 13.57 0.69 7.57
C ARG A 52 12.33 0.59 8.46
N LEU A 53 11.83 1.72 9.00
CA LEU A 53 10.59 1.72 9.78
C LEU A 53 9.40 1.20 8.96
N PHE A 54 9.21 1.70 7.72
CA PHE A 54 8.16 1.19 6.83
C PHE A 54 8.31 -0.30 6.52
N LEU A 55 9.55 -0.78 6.31
CA LEU A 55 9.80 -2.20 6.09
C LEU A 55 9.44 -3.04 7.32
N CYS A 56 9.80 -2.58 8.52
CA CYS A 56 9.40 -3.24 9.76
C CYS A 56 7.87 -3.31 9.89
N CYS A 57 7.15 -2.23 9.57
CA CYS A 57 5.68 -2.24 9.56
C CYS A 57 5.12 -3.25 8.54
N VAL A 58 5.71 -3.34 7.35
CA VAL A 58 5.29 -4.30 6.31
C VAL A 58 5.51 -5.74 6.75
N VAL A 59 6.69 -6.05 7.30
CA VAL A 59 7.00 -7.39 7.83
C VAL A 59 6.04 -7.74 8.97
N PHE A 60 5.78 -6.79 9.87
CA PHE A 60 4.85 -6.99 10.97
C PHE A 60 3.42 -7.29 10.48
N LEU A 61 2.90 -6.49 9.55
CA LEU A 61 1.57 -6.73 8.96
C LEU A 61 1.49 -8.07 8.22
N PHE A 62 2.57 -8.47 7.54
CA PHE A 62 2.65 -9.76 6.85
C PHE A 62 2.62 -10.95 7.82
N VAL A 63 3.35 -10.86 8.93
CA VAL A 63 3.34 -11.89 9.98
C VAL A 63 1.93 -12.00 10.57
N MET A 64 1.29 -10.87 10.89
CA MET A 64 -0.08 -10.87 11.41
C MET A 64 -1.09 -11.46 10.43
N ALA A 65 -1.05 -11.09 9.15
CA ALA A 65 -1.91 -11.70 8.12
C ALA A 65 -1.68 -13.20 7.95
N THR A 66 -0.43 -13.66 8.12
CA THR A 66 -0.08 -15.09 8.06
C THR A 66 -0.67 -15.83 9.25
N ILE A 67 -0.57 -15.27 10.46
CA ILE A 67 -1.20 -15.85 11.65
C ILE A 67 -2.71 -15.94 11.45
N LEU A 68 -3.36 -14.88 10.94
CA LEU A 68 -4.79 -14.92 10.65
C LEU A 68 -5.17 -16.01 9.64
N ALA A 69 -4.42 -16.13 8.54
CA ALA A 69 -4.70 -17.12 7.51
C ALA A 69 -4.51 -18.56 8.03
N VAL A 70 -3.45 -18.81 8.81
CA VAL A 70 -3.19 -20.12 9.41
C VAL A 70 -4.28 -20.47 10.42
N SER A 71 -4.68 -19.53 11.27
CA SER A 71 -5.71 -19.79 12.26
C SER A 71 -7.09 -20.00 11.62
N ASP A 72 -7.44 -19.26 10.57
CA ASP A 72 -8.67 -19.46 9.79
C ASP A 72 -8.71 -20.85 9.13
N ALA A 73 -7.58 -21.29 8.57
CA ALA A 73 -7.44 -22.64 8.02
C ALA A 73 -7.55 -23.73 9.12
N TYR A 74 -6.94 -23.50 10.28
CA TYR A 74 -6.99 -24.43 11.41
C TYR A 74 -8.41 -24.58 11.98
N GLU A 75 -9.13 -23.47 12.19
CA GLU A 75 -10.53 -23.50 12.64
C GLU A 75 -11.43 -24.19 11.61
N THR A 76 -11.21 -23.93 10.31
CA THR A 76 -11.93 -24.62 9.24
C THR A 76 -11.66 -26.13 9.25
N GLN A 77 -10.40 -26.55 9.44
CA GLN A 77 -10.05 -27.96 9.57
C GLN A 77 -10.74 -28.60 10.80
N LYS A 78 -10.69 -27.94 11.96
CA LYS A 78 -11.25 -28.44 13.22
C LYS A 78 -12.77 -28.60 13.14
N ALA A 79 -13.44 -27.66 12.48
CA ALA A 79 -14.87 -27.68 12.25
C ALA A 79 -15.28 -28.80 11.28
N PHE A 80 -14.63 -28.90 10.11
CA PHE A 80 -15.08 -29.79 9.04
C PHE A 80 -14.53 -31.22 9.12
N ILE A 81 -13.34 -31.42 9.70
CA ILE A 81 -12.69 -32.73 9.79
C ILE A 81 -12.95 -33.37 11.16
N GLU A 82 -12.62 -32.67 12.25
CA GLU A 82 -12.64 -33.26 13.59
C GLU A 82 -14.05 -33.27 14.21
N ASN A 83 -14.83 -32.20 13.98
CA ASN A 83 -16.12 -32.01 14.64
C ASN A 83 -17.29 -31.97 13.66
N ARG A 84 -17.23 -32.78 12.60
CA ARG A 84 -18.25 -32.80 11.54
C ARG A 84 -19.67 -33.12 12.03
N LEU A 85 -19.78 -33.97 13.06
CA LEU A 85 -21.07 -34.42 13.61
C LEU A 85 -21.60 -33.52 14.74
N PHE A 86 -21.02 -32.33 14.93
CA PHE A 86 -21.50 -31.39 15.95
C PHE A 86 -22.97 -30.99 15.69
N PRO A 87 -23.82 -30.90 16.73
CA PRO A 87 -25.21 -30.49 16.56
C PRO A 87 -25.30 -29.09 15.96
N GLY A 88 -25.90 -28.98 14.77
CA GLY A 88 -25.96 -27.73 13.98
C GLY A 88 -24.91 -27.62 12.87
N GLY A 89 -24.02 -28.61 12.74
CA GLY A 89 -23.01 -28.69 11.68
C GLY A 89 -21.67 -28.02 12.02
N PRO A 90 -20.65 -28.18 11.15
CA PRO A 90 -19.33 -27.55 11.27
C PRO A 90 -19.37 -26.03 11.47
N SER A 91 -20.27 -25.33 10.78
CA SER A 91 -20.41 -23.87 10.88
C SER A 91 -20.88 -23.44 12.28
N ALA A 92 -21.84 -24.16 12.86
CA ALA A 92 -22.30 -23.92 14.23
C ALA A 92 -21.20 -24.22 15.26
N PHE A 93 -20.37 -25.24 15.03
CA PHE A 93 -19.20 -25.53 15.86
C PHE A 93 -18.21 -24.38 15.87
N ALA A 94 -17.87 -23.82 14.70
CA ALA A 94 -16.93 -22.71 14.59
C ALA A 94 -17.41 -21.45 15.33
N GLN A 95 -18.73 -21.20 15.38
CA GLN A 95 -19.31 -20.09 16.12
C GLN A 95 -19.36 -20.33 17.64
N THR A 96 -19.60 -21.57 18.07
CA THR A 96 -19.72 -21.92 19.50
C THR A 96 -18.38 -22.21 20.17
N SER A 97 -17.42 -22.76 19.42
CA SER A 97 -16.08 -23.10 19.88
C SER A 97 -15.06 -22.06 19.43
N PHE A 98 -15.45 -20.79 19.40
CA PHE A 98 -14.57 -19.71 18.99
C PHE A 98 -13.36 -19.62 19.94
N SER A 99 -12.17 -19.96 19.44
CA SER A 99 -10.94 -19.98 20.22
C SER A 99 -10.55 -18.55 20.65
N LEU A 100 -10.29 -18.35 21.95
CA LEU A 100 -9.81 -17.08 22.51
C LEU A 100 -8.58 -16.55 21.74
N GLU A 101 -7.65 -17.47 21.45
CA GLU A 101 -6.38 -17.18 20.79
C GLU A 101 -6.60 -16.55 19.40
N PHE A 102 -7.60 -17.05 18.67
CA PHE A 102 -7.96 -16.52 17.36
C PHE A 102 -8.56 -15.11 17.45
N GLY A 103 -9.50 -14.90 18.37
CA GLY A 103 -10.11 -13.60 18.61
C GLY A 103 -9.09 -12.52 18.97
N ILE A 104 -8.13 -12.85 19.85
CA ILE A 104 -7.07 -11.93 20.26
C ILE A 104 -6.18 -11.58 19.06
N GLY A 105 -5.79 -12.57 18.26
CA GLY A 105 -4.97 -12.37 17.06
C GLY A 105 -5.66 -11.47 16.02
N PHE A 106 -6.96 -11.68 15.81
CA PHE A 106 -7.78 -10.85 14.93
C PHE A 106 -7.82 -9.38 15.38
N LEU A 107 -8.18 -9.13 16.65
CA LEU A 107 -8.24 -7.78 17.21
C LEU A 107 -6.87 -7.09 17.18
N LEU A 108 -5.80 -7.80 17.53
CA LEU A 108 -4.45 -7.23 17.50
C LEU A 108 -4.06 -6.80 16.09
N THR A 109 -4.41 -7.60 15.08
CA THR A 109 -4.12 -7.28 13.68
C THR A 109 -4.90 -6.04 13.22
N ASP A 110 -6.19 -5.99 13.53
CA ASP A 110 -7.07 -4.86 13.27
C ASP A 110 -6.55 -3.57 13.93
N TRP A 111 -6.26 -3.62 15.23
CA TRP A 111 -5.74 -2.48 15.98
C TRP A 111 -4.40 -2.01 15.46
N CYS A 112 -3.50 -2.92 15.07
CA CYS A 112 -2.22 -2.54 14.50
C CYS A 112 -2.39 -1.82 13.15
N ALA A 113 -3.29 -2.30 12.30
CA ALA A 113 -3.62 -1.62 11.05
C ALA A 113 -4.22 -0.22 11.31
N LEU A 114 -5.16 -0.11 12.25
CA LEU A 114 -5.75 1.17 12.67
C LEU A 114 -4.70 2.15 13.22
N ILE A 115 -3.81 1.68 14.09
CA ILE A 115 -2.70 2.49 14.66
C ILE A 115 -1.81 3.01 13.53
N LEU A 116 -1.49 2.20 12.53
CA LEU A 116 -0.70 2.63 11.38
C LEU A 116 -1.44 3.70 10.55
N MET A 117 -2.76 3.58 10.37
CA MET A 117 -3.57 4.60 9.70
C MET A 117 -3.59 5.92 10.47
N ILE A 118 -3.83 5.87 11.79
CA ILE A 118 -3.85 7.05 12.67
C ILE A 118 -2.47 7.70 12.73
N TRP A 119 -1.40 6.91 12.88
CA TRP A 119 -0.04 7.42 12.88
C TRP A 119 0.29 8.20 11.60
N ARG A 120 -0.13 7.69 10.44
CA ARG A 120 0.05 8.42 9.17
C ARG A 120 -0.73 9.73 9.13
N CYS A 121 -1.96 9.76 9.65
CA CYS A 121 -2.73 11.00 9.79
C CYS A 121 -1.96 11.99 10.68
N MET A 122 -1.46 11.57 11.85
CA MET A 122 -0.67 12.43 12.74
C MET A 122 0.58 13.00 12.05
N VAL A 123 1.28 12.20 11.25
CA VAL A 123 2.46 12.65 10.49
C VAL A 123 2.11 13.75 9.49
N VAL A 124 0.94 13.68 8.83
CA VAL A 124 0.49 14.70 7.87
C VAL A 124 0.12 16.03 8.56
N TYR A 125 -0.28 15.99 9.83
CA TYR A 125 -0.66 17.17 10.62
C TYR A 125 0.47 17.74 11.49
N ARG A 126 1.67 17.15 11.48
CA ARG A 126 2.79 17.48 12.39
C ARG A 126 3.15 18.96 12.44
N ASP A 127 3.12 19.66 11.31
CA ASP A 127 3.54 21.06 11.22
C ASP A 127 2.40 22.07 11.43
N THR A 128 1.31 21.66 12.07
CA THR A 128 0.09 22.48 12.22
C THR A 128 -0.30 22.71 13.67
N ARG A 129 -0.97 23.85 13.92
CA ARG A 129 -1.61 24.13 15.22
C ARG A 129 -2.72 23.15 15.57
N LEU A 130 -3.25 22.41 14.60
CA LEU A 130 -4.26 21.37 14.79
C LEU A 130 -3.68 20.00 15.16
N TYR A 131 -2.35 19.85 15.14
CA TYR A 131 -1.66 18.62 15.56
C TYR A 131 -2.17 18.05 16.89
N PRO A 132 -2.23 18.81 18.01
CA PRO A 132 -2.70 18.26 19.28
C PRO A 132 -4.16 17.80 19.21
N VAL A 133 -5.02 18.50 18.47
CA VAL A 133 -6.43 18.12 18.29
C VAL A 133 -6.55 16.79 17.55
N VAL A 134 -5.78 16.62 16.46
CA VAL A 134 -5.78 15.37 15.68
C VAL A 134 -5.20 14.20 16.49
N CYS A 135 -4.17 14.44 17.32
CA CYS A 135 -3.63 13.42 18.22
C CYS A 135 -4.65 12.99 19.28
N VAL A 136 -5.32 13.94 19.94
CA VAL A 136 -6.35 13.63 20.95
C VAL A 136 -7.51 12.89 20.30
N LEU A 137 -7.97 13.34 19.14
CA LEU A 137 -9.09 12.72 18.43
C LEU A 137 -8.75 11.32 17.93
N GLY A 138 -7.57 11.12 17.32
CA GLY A 138 -7.09 9.81 16.91
C GLY A 138 -6.89 8.86 18.09
N GLY A 139 -6.37 9.37 19.20
CA GLY A 139 -6.26 8.62 20.46
C GLY A 139 -7.63 8.20 21.01
N LEU A 140 -8.61 9.11 21.00
CA LEU A 140 -9.97 8.83 21.46
C LEU A 140 -10.64 7.75 20.59
N LEU A 141 -10.51 7.84 19.27
CA LEU A 141 -11.04 6.83 18.34
C LEU A 141 -10.38 5.47 18.58
N LEU A 142 -9.05 5.43 18.75
CA LEU A 142 -8.33 4.20 19.06
C LEU A 142 -8.80 3.59 20.39
N VAL A 143 -8.88 4.38 21.45
CA VAL A 143 -9.39 3.91 22.75
C VAL A 143 -10.81 3.38 22.61
N GLY A 144 -11.69 4.06 21.86
CA GLY A 144 -13.04 3.57 21.57
C GLY A 144 -13.02 2.19 20.91
N THR A 145 -12.23 2.02 19.84
CA THR A 145 -12.12 0.73 19.13
C THR A 145 -11.56 -0.39 20.02
N VAL A 146 -10.58 -0.08 20.88
CA VAL A 146 -9.98 -1.05 21.81
C VAL A 146 -10.96 -1.45 22.91
N VAL A 147 -11.67 -0.48 23.51
CA VAL A 147 -12.65 -0.76 24.56
C VAL A 147 -13.78 -1.64 24.03
N VAL A 148 -14.37 -1.29 22.89
CA VAL A 148 -15.46 -2.09 22.31
C VAL A 148 -14.97 -3.47 21.86
N GLY A 149 -13.76 -3.57 21.28
CA GLY A 149 -13.17 -4.87 20.92
C GLY A 149 -12.86 -5.76 22.13
N LEU A 150 -12.37 -5.19 23.23
CA LEU A 150 -12.16 -5.90 24.49
C LEU A 150 -13.49 -6.36 25.12
N LEU A 151 -14.53 -5.54 25.05
CA LEU A 151 -15.86 -5.96 25.51
C LEU A 151 -16.39 -7.14 24.70
N TRP A 152 -16.25 -7.07 23.37
CA TRP A 152 -16.65 -8.17 22.50
C TRP A 152 -15.92 -9.48 22.85
N ILE A 153 -14.59 -9.45 23.02
CA ILE A 153 -13.84 -10.68 23.32
C ILE A 153 -14.20 -11.26 24.70
N VAL A 154 -14.43 -10.41 25.71
CA VAL A 154 -14.86 -10.85 27.05
C VAL A 154 -16.20 -11.58 26.99
N ILE A 155 -17.13 -11.10 26.18
CA ILE A 155 -18.45 -11.71 26.02
C ILE A 155 -18.33 -13.08 25.32
N VAL A 156 -17.58 -13.15 24.22
CA VAL A 156 -17.35 -14.40 23.48
C VAL A 156 -16.64 -15.46 24.33
N THR A 157 -15.76 -15.04 25.24
CA THR A 157 -14.97 -15.95 26.10
C THR A 157 -15.74 -16.49 27.31
N ARG A 158 -16.94 -15.98 27.63
CA ARG A 158 -17.71 -16.37 28.83
C ARG A 158 -18.86 -17.30 28.43
N PRO A 159 -18.67 -18.63 28.35
CA PRO A 159 -19.64 -19.54 27.74
C PRO A 159 -20.79 -19.91 28.71
N GLN A 160 -20.69 -19.55 30.00
CA GLN A 160 -21.60 -20.03 31.05
C GLN A 160 -22.88 -19.22 31.21
N ARG A 161 -23.10 -18.18 30.41
CA ARG A 161 -24.39 -17.50 30.35
C ARG A 161 -24.90 -17.69 28.93
N ASN A 162 -26.03 -18.37 28.76
CA ASN A 162 -26.76 -18.55 27.49
C ASN A 162 -27.13 -17.19 26.86
N ILE A 163 -26.14 -16.46 26.36
CA ILE A 163 -26.29 -15.13 25.76
C ILE A 163 -25.66 -15.08 24.37
N GLY A 164 -25.85 -16.13 23.57
CA GLY A 164 -25.43 -16.12 22.15
C GLY A 164 -25.98 -14.93 21.36
N TRP A 165 -27.10 -14.35 21.81
CA TRP A 165 -27.68 -13.12 21.27
C TRP A 165 -26.86 -11.85 21.59
N MET A 166 -26.16 -11.78 22.72
CA MET A 166 -25.41 -10.57 23.14
C MET A 166 -24.01 -10.50 22.53
N SER A 167 -23.41 -11.64 22.14
CA SER A 167 -22.13 -11.64 21.39
C SER A 167 -22.26 -10.95 20.02
N LEU A 168 -23.40 -11.13 19.36
CA LEU A 168 -23.74 -10.49 18.07
C LEU A 168 -24.01 -8.99 18.25
N GLU A 169 -24.67 -8.60 19.35
CA GLU A 169 -25.01 -7.20 19.64
C GLU A 169 -23.79 -6.31 19.87
N PHE A 170 -22.66 -6.85 20.35
CA PHE A 170 -21.42 -6.07 20.54
C PHE A 170 -20.45 -6.13 19.36
N LEU A 171 -20.55 -7.16 18.50
CA LEU A 171 -19.77 -7.23 17.28
C LEU A 171 -20.22 -6.16 16.26
N PHE A 172 -21.53 -5.95 16.12
CA PHE A 172 -22.07 -4.92 15.23
C PHE A 172 -21.52 -3.50 15.49
N PRO A 173 -21.58 -2.95 16.73
CA PRO A 173 -21.05 -1.63 17.02
C PRO A 173 -19.53 -1.57 16.90
N TYR A 174 -18.82 -2.68 17.18
CA TYR A 174 -17.37 -2.77 16.93
C TYR A 174 -17.04 -2.58 15.44
N LEU A 175 -17.74 -3.29 14.56
CA LEU A 175 -17.52 -3.17 13.11
C LEU A 175 -17.87 -1.76 12.60
N CYS A 176 -18.97 -1.19 13.08
CA CYS A 176 -19.38 0.17 12.74
C CYS A 176 -18.34 1.20 13.20
N ILE A 177 -17.80 1.09 14.42
CA ILE A 177 -16.83 2.06 14.94
C ILE A 177 -15.48 1.96 14.21
N VAL A 178 -15.04 0.74 13.85
CA VAL A 178 -13.81 0.55 13.06
C VAL A 178 -13.98 1.11 11.65
N LEU A 179 -15.11 0.82 10.98
CA LEU A 179 -15.43 1.37 9.66
C LEU A 179 -15.49 2.91 9.69
N ALA A 180 -16.24 3.48 10.63
CA ALA A 180 -16.36 4.92 10.79
C ALA A 180 -15.00 5.57 11.07
N THR A 181 -14.19 4.97 11.95
CA THR A 181 -12.83 5.44 12.25
C THR A 181 -11.95 5.43 11.01
N THR A 182 -12.00 4.37 10.21
CA THR A 182 -11.22 4.23 8.99
C THR A 182 -11.59 5.31 7.96
N ILE A 183 -12.88 5.52 7.71
CA ILE A 183 -13.37 6.55 6.79
C ILE A 183 -12.98 7.94 7.31
N PHE A 184 -13.22 8.20 8.59
CA PHE A 184 -12.97 9.51 9.20
C PHE A 184 -11.48 9.89 9.17
N VAL A 185 -10.59 8.98 9.58
CA VAL A 185 -9.13 9.20 9.55
C VAL A 185 -8.63 9.39 8.12
N SER A 186 -9.18 8.63 7.17
CA SER A 186 -8.83 8.75 5.75
C SER A 186 -9.28 10.10 5.17
N LEU A 187 -10.51 10.54 5.47
CA LEU A 187 -11.03 11.84 5.05
C LEU A 187 -10.20 13.00 5.62
N LEU A 188 -9.85 12.97 6.90
CA LEU A 188 -8.98 13.97 7.51
C LEU A 188 -7.62 14.03 6.79
N THR A 189 -7.04 12.86 6.51
CA THR A 189 -5.78 12.77 5.79
C THR A 189 -5.89 13.40 4.38
N VAL A 190 -6.91 13.02 3.61
CA VAL A 190 -7.17 13.50 2.24
C VAL A 190 -7.44 15.00 2.22
N LEU A 191 -8.31 15.50 3.09
CA LEU A 191 -8.68 16.92 3.14
C LEU A 191 -7.46 17.80 3.38
N ARG A 192 -6.56 17.36 4.26
CA ARG A 192 -5.32 18.09 4.54
C ARG A 192 -4.35 18.10 3.36
N LEU A 193 -4.22 16.96 2.68
CA LEU A 193 -3.37 16.85 1.49
C LEU A 193 -3.88 17.75 0.36
N LEU A 194 -5.19 17.79 0.14
CA LEU A 194 -5.83 18.66 -0.84
C LEU A 194 -5.70 20.14 -0.46
N TYR A 195 -5.86 20.48 0.82
CA TYR A 195 -5.61 21.85 1.30
C TYR A 195 -4.16 22.28 1.01
N HIS A 196 -3.19 21.41 1.30
CA HIS A 196 -1.78 21.69 1.03
C HIS A 196 -1.50 21.85 -0.46
N ARG A 197 -2.11 21.01 -1.30
CA ARG A 197 -2.08 21.15 -2.77
C ARG A 197 -2.63 22.50 -3.19
N HIS A 198 -3.83 22.89 -2.76
CA HIS A 198 -4.43 24.17 -3.14
C HIS A 198 -3.53 25.35 -2.73
N LYS A 199 -2.95 25.30 -1.53
CA LYS A 199 -2.02 26.34 -1.07
C LYS A 199 -0.74 26.37 -1.90
N ILE A 200 -0.12 25.23 -2.19
CA ILE A 200 1.11 25.16 -2.99
C ILE A 200 0.86 25.56 -4.44
N SER A 201 -0.18 25.02 -5.09
CA SER A 201 -0.50 25.34 -6.48
C SER A 201 -0.83 26.82 -6.67
N ARG A 202 -1.38 27.49 -5.65
CA ARG A 202 -1.60 28.95 -5.68
C ARG A 202 -0.30 29.77 -5.61
N ILE A 203 0.77 29.23 -5.02
CA ILE A 203 2.02 29.97 -4.78
C ILE A 203 3.11 29.59 -5.81
N LEU A 204 3.20 28.31 -6.22
CA LEU A 204 4.28 27.74 -7.04
C LEU A 204 3.84 27.28 -8.45
N GLY A 205 2.57 27.48 -8.83
CA GLY A 205 2.01 27.02 -10.10
C GLY A 205 1.54 25.55 -10.11
N THR A 206 0.92 25.11 -11.21
CA THR A 206 0.17 23.85 -11.31
C THR A 206 1.03 22.58 -11.20
N GLY A 207 2.30 22.62 -11.63
CA GLY A 207 3.17 21.43 -11.71
C GLY A 207 3.61 20.83 -10.36
N HIS A 208 3.68 21.61 -9.28
CA HIS A 208 4.17 21.13 -7.98
C HIS A 208 3.07 20.49 -7.09
N GLY A 209 1.80 20.54 -7.51
CA GLY A 209 0.67 20.02 -6.76
C GLY A 209 0.32 18.54 -7.02
N GLU A 210 0.84 17.95 -8.11
CA GLU A 210 0.46 16.61 -8.58
C GLU A 210 0.85 15.50 -7.59
N ILE A 211 1.99 15.63 -6.91
CA ILE A 211 2.47 14.65 -5.93
C ILE A 211 1.47 14.51 -4.76
N TYR A 212 0.90 15.62 -4.31
CA TYR A 212 -0.10 15.61 -3.23
C TYR A 212 -1.44 15.05 -3.68
N ALA A 213 -1.83 15.27 -4.94
CA ALA A 213 -3.04 14.69 -5.53
C ALA A 213 -2.92 13.17 -5.67
N SER A 214 -1.77 12.68 -6.17
CA SER A 214 -1.48 11.25 -6.26
C SER A 214 -1.51 10.60 -4.87
N PHE A 215 -0.89 11.21 -3.86
CA PHE A 215 -0.92 10.69 -2.49
C PHE A 215 -2.33 10.70 -1.87
N ALA A 216 -3.13 11.73 -2.13
CA ALA A 216 -4.54 11.76 -1.71
C ALA A 216 -5.34 10.63 -2.38
N ALA A 217 -5.16 10.42 -3.68
CA ALA A 217 -5.81 9.34 -4.41
C ALA A 217 -5.47 7.95 -3.84
N ILE A 218 -4.21 7.71 -3.48
CA ILE A 218 -3.77 6.46 -2.83
C ILE A 218 -4.50 6.22 -1.51
N VAL A 219 -4.68 7.26 -0.69
CA VAL A 219 -5.41 7.14 0.58
C VAL A 219 -6.88 6.82 0.32
N VAL A 220 -7.51 7.48 -0.65
CA VAL A 220 -8.91 7.20 -1.02
C VAL A 220 -9.07 5.79 -1.57
N GLU A 221 -8.20 5.35 -2.48
CA GLU A 221 -8.21 4.01 -3.06
C GLU A 221 -8.14 2.93 -1.97
N SER A 222 -7.20 3.07 -1.04
CA SER A 222 -7.05 2.12 0.08
C SER A 222 -8.22 2.14 1.07
N ALA A 223 -8.76 3.31 1.38
CA ALA A 223 -9.91 3.44 2.28
C ALA A 223 -11.17 2.85 1.64
N ALA A 224 -11.32 3.00 0.32
CA ALA A 224 -12.41 2.41 -0.44
C ALA A 224 -12.34 0.88 -0.42
N VAL A 225 -11.15 0.29 -0.61
CA VAL A 225 -10.97 -1.17 -0.52
C VAL A 225 -11.53 -1.69 0.80
N TYR A 226 -11.02 -1.21 1.94
CA TYR A 226 -11.53 -1.68 3.25
C TYR A 226 -13.02 -1.39 3.42
N SER A 227 -13.47 -0.17 3.12
CA SER A 227 -14.86 0.23 3.36
C SER A 227 -15.85 -0.60 2.54
N ILE A 228 -15.53 -0.94 1.28
CA ILE A 228 -16.39 -1.78 0.43
C ILE A 228 -16.53 -3.17 1.04
N PHE A 229 -15.43 -3.80 1.44
CA PHE A 229 -15.49 -5.11 2.10
C PHE A 229 -16.26 -5.05 3.42
N SER A 230 -16.06 -4.00 4.23
CA SER A 230 -16.81 -3.80 5.46
C SER A 230 -18.31 -3.63 5.19
N PHE A 231 -18.73 -2.86 4.19
CA PHE A 231 -20.15 -2.70 3.85
C PHE A 231 -20.78 -3.99 3.34
N ILE A 232 -20.08 -4.71 2.47
CA ILE A 232 -20.55 -6.00 1.93
C ILE A 232 -20.72 -7.01 3.07
N TYR A 233 -19.88 -6.98 4.10
CA TYR A 233 -20.03 -7.81 5.30
C TYR A 233 -21.14 -7.32 6.25
N LEU A 234 -21.24 -6.00 6.48
CA LEU A 234 -22.16 -5.42 7.45
C LEU A 234 -23.63 -5.67 7.10
N ILE A 235 -23.97 -5.71 5.80
CA ILE A 235 -25.35 -5.93 5.34
C ILE A 235 -25.85 -7.35 5.67
N PRO A 236 -25.19 -8.44 5.23
CA PRO A 236 -25.55 -9.80 5.64
C PRO A 236 -25.50 -10.01 7.15
N PHE A 237 -24.54 -9.37 7.84
CA PHE A 237 -24.43 -9.44 9.28
C PHE A 237 -25.65 -8.85 9.99
N ALA A 238 -26.16 -7.70 9.52
CA ALA A 238 -27.36 -7.06 10.06
C ALA A 238 -28.65 -7.87 9.83
N ILE A 239 -28.69 -8.70 8.78
CA ILE A 239 -29.85 -9.53 8.43
C ILE A 239 -29.69 -10.96 9.02
N HIS A 240 -28.64 -11.22 9.81
CA HIS A 240 -28.31 -12.55 10.36
C HIS A 240 -28.22 -13.66 9.29
N ASN A 241 -27.66 -13.31 8.12
CA ASN A 241 -27.48 -14.26 7.02
C ASN A 241 -26.13 -14.98 7.16
N PRO A 242 -26.06 -16.32 6.96
CA PRO A 242 -24.82 -17.08 7.07
C PRO A 242 -23.71 -16.65 6.08
N LEU A 243 -24.04 -15.86 5.04
CA LEU A 243 -23.04 -15.18 4.21
C LEU A 243 -22.11 -14.26 5.01
N ALA A 244 -22.55 -13.76 6.16
CA ALA A 244 -21.73 -12.92 7.03
C ALA A 244 -20.47 -13.64 7.50
N ASP A 245 -20.56 -14.94 7.81
CA ASP A 245 -19.42 -15.72 8.29
C ASP A 245 -18.31 -15.82 7.24
N ALA A 246 -18.69 -16.02 5.97
CA ALA A 246 -17.76 -16.06 4.86
C ALA A 246 -17.04 -14.72 4.65
N LEU A 247 -17.79 -13.62 4.76
CA LEU A 247 -17.30 -12.27 4.53
C LEU A 247 -16.46 -11.74 5.70
N SER A 248 -16.72 -12.22 6.91
CA SER A 248 -15.91 -11.97 8.11
C SER A 248 -14.44 -12.40 7.89
N GLN A 249 -14.23 -13.61 7.37
CA GLN A 249 -12.89 -14.15 7.09
C GLN A 249 -12.14 -13.30 6.04
N MET A 250 -12.86 -12.84 5.02
CA MET A 250 -12.32 -11.95 3.99
C MET A 250 -11.93 -10.56 4.51
N LEU A 251 -12.70 -10.03 5.47
CA LEU A 251 -12.54 -8.68 5.98
C LEU A 251 -11.17 -8.46 6.65
N GLY A 252 -10.71 -9.44 7.43
CA GLY A 252 -9.40 -9.37 8.09
C GLY A 252 -8.25 -9.23 7.08
N GLN A 253 -8.29 -10.01 5.99
CA GLN A 253 -7.28 -9.92 4.92
C GLN A 253 -7.40 -8.59 4.15
N ALA A 254 -8.63 -8.14 3.84
CA ALA A 254 -8.88 -6.88 3.14
C ALA A 254 -8.27 -5.66 3.86
N GLN A 255 -8.32 -5.64 5.20
CA GLN A 255 -7.72 -4.58 6.00
C GLN A 255 -6.20 -4.53 5.92
N VAL A 256 -5.56 -5.70 5.94
CA VAL A 256 -4.10 -5.79 5.76
C VAL A 256 -3.71 -5.37 4.35
N ILE A 257 -4.47 -5.80 3.33
CA ILE A 257 -4.27 -5.39 1.93
C ILE A 257 -4.35 -3.86 1.81
N ALA A 258 -5.38 -3.23 2.38
CA ALA A 258 -5.53 -1.78 2.38
C ALA A 258 -4.32 -1.08 3.01
N SER A 259 -3.82 -1.59 4.14
CA SER A 259 -2.63 -1.04 4.82
C SER A 259 -1.35 -1.19 3.99
N LEU A 260 -1.14 -2.35 3.36
CA LEU A 260 0.01 -2.63 2.51
C LEU A 260 0.00 -1.84 1.20
N LEU A 261 -1.17 -1.69 0.56
CA LEU A 261 -1.36 -0.91 -0.65
C LEU A 261 -0.81 0.51 -0.49
N ILE A 262 -1.08 1.12 0.66
CA ILE A 262 -0.63 2.47 0.90
C ILE A 262 0.89 2.52 1.08
N ILE A 263 1.46 1.59 1.86
CA ILE A 263 2.91 1.56 2.08
C ILE A 263 3.65 1.32 0.74
N PHE A 264 3.13 0.40 -0.08
CA PHE A 264 3.64 0.12 -1.41
C PHE A 264 3.67 1.39 -2.28
N ARG A 265 2.53 2.07 -2.43
CA ARG A 265 2.43 3.28 -3.24
C ARG A 265 3.30 4.43 -2.73
N VAL A 266 3.41 4.59 -1.42
CA VAL A 266 4.32 5.58 -0.80
C VAL A 266 5.79 5.26 -1.09
N SER A 267 6.13 3.98 -1.18
CA SER A 267 7.47 3.55 -1.55
C SER A 267 7.78 3.87 -3.03
N GLU A 268 6.80 3.67 -3.93
CA GLU A 268 6.94 3.97 -5.35
C GLU A 268 6.98 5.47 -5.64
N GLY A 269 6.10 6.26 -5.02
CA GLY A 269 6.03 7.72 -5.21
C GLY A 269 7.35 8.41 -4.85
N LYS A 270 8.04 7.94 -3.80
CA LYS A 270 9.41 8.40 -3.47
C LYS A 270 10.48 7.93 -4.46
N GLY A 271 10.20 6.91 -5.27
CA GLY A 271 11.06 6.47 -6.37
C GLY A 271 10.94 7.39 -7.57
N TRP A 272 9.72 7.80 -7.89
CA TRP A 272 9.41 8.69 -9.00
C TRP A 272 10.02 10.09 -8.83
N THR A 273 9.89 10.70 -7.64
CA THR A 273 10.44 12.05 -7.39
C THR A 273 11.97 12.14 -7.56
N ARG A 274 12.70 11.02 -7.49
CA ARG A 274 14.15 10.99 -7.68
C ARG A 274 14.57 10.59 -9.10
N ARG A 275 13.64 10.13 -9.94
CA ARG A 275 13.93 9.54 -11.26
C ARG A 275 13.50 10.40 -12.45
N ALA A 276 13.08 11.64 -12.25
CA ALA A 276 12.81 12.57 -13.34
C ALA A 276 13.39 13.98 -13.06
N PRO A 277 14.09 14.61 -14.02
CA PRO A 277 15.02 14.04 -14.99
C PRO A 277 16.47 14.29 -14.55
N SER A 278 17.38 13.38 -14.94
CA SER A 278 18.73 13.80 -15.28
C SER A 278 18.58 14.89 -16.33
N THR A 279 18.77 16.15 -15.91
CA THR A 279 19.11 17.22 -16.82
C THR A 279 20.17 16.66 -17.75
N ASP A 280 19.86 16.59 -19.04
CA ASP A 280 20.83 16.53 -20.11
C ASP A 280 21.84 17.63 -19.83
N SER A 281 22.89 17.26 -19.13
CA SER A 281 24.06 18.06 -18.86
C SER A 281 25.02 17.77 -20.00
N THR A 282 24.53 18.05 -21.22
CA THR A 282 25.37 18.16 -22.40
C THR A 282 25.41 19.65 -22.72
N MET A 283 26.58 20.25 -22.46
CA MET A 283 26.99 21.63 -22.75
C MET A 283 26.68 22.70 -21.70
N ALA A 284 27.22 22.53 -20.49
CA ALA A 284 27.77 23.68 -19.77
C ALA A 284 29.22 23.88 -20.24
N SER A 285 29.41 24.69 -21.28
CA SER A 285 30.74 25.21 -21.59
C SER A 285 31.21 26.07 -20.41
N SER A 286 32.31 25.66 -19.80
CA SER A 286 32.96 26.35 -18.69
C SER A 286 33.36 27.79 -19.09
N ILE A 287 32.57 28.79 -18.70
CA ILE A 287 33.04 30.18 -18.69
C ILE A 287 33.87 30.37 -17.42
N ARG A 288 35.17 30.18 -17.59
CA ARG A 288 36.20 30.49 -16.60
C ARG A 288 36.41 32.01 -16.59
N MET A 289 35.79 32.72 -15.66
CA MET A 289 36.08 34.14 -15.44
C MET A 289 37.51 34.29 -14.90
N ARG A 290 38.38 34.98 -15.65
CA ARG A 290 39.69 35.44 -15.16
C ARG A 290 39.50 36.70 -14.30
N PRO A 291 40.18 36.84 -13.15
CA PRO A 291 40.24 38.10 -12.43
C PRO A 291 41.07 39.12 -13.23
N MET A 292 40.53 40.33 -13.44
CA MET A 292 41.32 41.46 -13.96
C MET A 292 42.25 42.00 -12.85
N PRO A 293 43.50 42.37 -13.16
CA PRO A 293 44.32 43.16 -12.26
C PRO A 293 43.85 44.63 -12.24
N ASN A 294 43.85 45.23 -11.06
CA ASN A 294 43.59 46.65 -10.84
C ASN A 294 44.50 47.53 -11.72
N LEU A 295 43.89 48.39 -12.55
CA LEU A 295 44.60 49.49 -13.19
C LEU A 295 44.54 50.73 -12.30
N THR A 296 45.72 51.08 -11.79
CA THR A 296 46.03 52.34 -11.12
C THR A 296 45.82 53.51 -12.08
N THR A 297 45.19 54.56 -11.58
CA THR A 297 45.01 55.89 -12.19
C THR A 297 46.31 56.54 -12.63
N GLN A 298 46.40 57.00 -13.88
CA GLN A 298 47.34 58.03 -14.34
C GLN A 298 46.72 58.89 -15.48
N PRO A 299 46.96 60.23 -15.53
CA PRO A 299 46.14 61.21 -16.26
C PRO A 299 46.62 61.47 -17.72
N PRO A 300 45.92 62.30 -18.53
CA PRO A 300 45.86 62.17 -19.99
C PRO A 300 46.97 62.92 -20.75
N PRO A 301 47.09 62.64 -22.06
CA PRO A 301 47.11 63.76 -23.00
C PRO A 301 46.21 63.57 -24.24
N THR A 302 45.76 64.71 -24.71
CA THR A 302 45.01 65.07 -25.94
C THR A 302 45.62 64.56 -27.26
N SER A 303 44.79 64.02 -28.17
CA SER A 303 44.47 64.60 -29.49
C SER A 303 43.71 63.58 -30.38
N ALA A 304 42.99 64.13 -31.35
CA ALA A 304 41.95 63.55 -32.20
C ALA A 304 42.37 62.41 -33.15
N ALA A 305 41.43 61.51 -33.48
CA ALA A 305 41.04 61.17 -34.86
C ALA A 305 39.94 60.07 -34.88
N GLN A 306 38.89 60.32 -35.64
CA GLN A 306 37.83 59.38 -36.02
C GLN A 306 38.35 58.32 -37.00
N SER A 307 37.85 57.09 -36.93
CA SER A 307 37.56 56.27 -38.12
C SER A 307 36.66 55.08 -37.80
N HIS A 308 35.61 54.93 -38.61
CA HIS A 308 34.68 53.80 -38.68
C HIS A 308 35.35 52.57 -39.31
N LEU A 309 34.94 51.36 -38.91
CA LEU A 309 34.92 50.22 -39.82
C LEU A 309 33.80 49.23 -39.44
N ASN A 310 32.83 49.09 -40.34
CA ASN A 310 31.73 48.13 -40.30
C ASN A 310 32.25 46.73 -40.70
N VAL A 311 31.74 45.69 -40.05
CA VAL A 311 31.82 44.31 -40.57
C VAL A 311 30.40 43.74 -40.64
N GLU A 312 30.03 43.39 -41.87
CA GLU A 312 28.75 42.87 -42.32
C GLU A 312 28.68 41.36 -42.09
N ILE A 313 27.53 40.86 -41.61
CA ILE A 313 27.26 39.42 -41.46
C ILE A 313 25.96 39.10 -42.20
N THR A 314 26.13 38.40 -43.31
CA THR A 314 25.07 37.86 -44.18
C THR A 314 24.38 36.68 -43.49
N LEU A 315 23.04 36.65 -43.54
CA LEU A 315 22.19 35.56 -43.07
C LEU A 315 21.57 34.87 -44.29
N ASP A 316 21.82 33.57 -44.45
CA ASP A 316 21.08 32.70 -45.39
C ASP A 316 20.24 31.68 -44.59
N PRO A 317 18.91 31.65 -44.78
CA PRO A 317 18.03 30.60 -44.28
C PRO A 317 17.43 29.79 -45.43
N GLU A 318 17.65 28.48 -45.49
CA GLU A 318 16.89 27.48 -46.28
C GLU A 318 17.48 26.09 -45.93
N THR A 319 16.77 24.96 -45.79
CA THR A 319 15.40 24.60 -46.10
C THR A 319 15.02 23.30 -45.38
N THR A 320 13.75 23.24 -45.01
CA THR A 320 12.94 22.15 -44.47
C THR A 320 12.89 20.92 -45.39
N ARG A 321 13.06 19.70 -44.84
CA ARG A 321 12.33 18.51 -45.33
C ARG A 321 12.32 17.37 -44.31
N ASP A 322 11.16 17.18 -43.70
CA ASP A 322 10.74 15.93 -43.08
C ASP A 322 10.38 14.92 -44.17
N GLU A 323 10.99 13.74 -44.13
CA GLU A 323 10.33 12.48 -44.52
C GLU A 323 10.66 11.44 -43.45
N SER A 324 9.59 11.01 -42.78
CA SER A 324 9.60 9.92 -41.82
C SER A 324 9.20 8.61 -42.52
N ILE A 325 9.51 7.49 -41.85
CA ILE A 325 8.96 6.14 -42.07
C ILE A 325 9.74 5.26 -43.07
N GLY A 326 10.61 4.41 -42.52
CA GLY A 326 11.07 3.22 -43.23
C GLY A 326 12.29 2.55 -42.57
N LEU A 327 12.09 1.33 -42.07
CA LEU A 327 13.13 0.31 -41.79
C LEU A 327 13.80 0.30 -40.41
N GLN A 328 12.96 0.06 -39.42
CA GLN A 328 13.26 -0.81 -38.29
C GLN A 328 13.33 -2.28 -38.76
N LYS A 329 14.49 -2.79 -39.22
CA LYS A 329 14.78 -4.25 -39.28
C LYS A 329 16.25 -4.60 -39.54
N SER A 330 17.17 -4.28 -38.63
CA SER A 330 18.50 -4.91 -38.64
C SER A 330 19.24 -4.78 -37.31
N ARG A 331 18.84 -5.56 -36.30
CA ARG A 331 19.73 -5.85 -35.15
C ARG A 331 19.37 -7.06 -34.26
N TYR A 332 18.72 -8.08 -34.82
CA TYR A 332 18.54 -9.37 -34.14
C TYR A 332 19.00 -10.49 -35.06
N LEU A 333 20.31 -10.77 -35.08
CA LEU A 333 20.88 -12.06 -35.51
C LEU A 333 22.41 -12.02 -35.33
N LYS A 334 22.88 -12.79 -34.34
CA LYS A 334 24.19 -13.46 -34.21
C LYS A 334 24.39 -13.86 -32.74
N GLU A 335 24.83 -15.03 -32.33
CA GLU A 335 25.13 -16.32 -32.96
C GLU A 335 25.45 -17.27 -31.78
N TYR A 336 24.87 -18.47 -31.75
CA TYR A 336 25.28 -19.57 -30.85
C TYR A 336 26.49 -20.30 -31.47
N PRO A 337 27.35 -20.97 -30.69
CA PRO A 337 28.06 -22.14 -31.17
C PRO A 337 27.43 -23.42 -30.59
N GLU A 338 27.06 -24.32 -31.50
CA GLU A 338 26.77 -25.73 -31.26
C GLU A 338 28.06 -26.50 -30.96
N GLU A 339 28.02 -27.43 -30.01
CA GLU A 339 28.95 -28.57 -29.98
C GLU A 339 28.22 -29.81 -29.43
N TYR A 340 28.02 -30.80 -30.31
CA TYR A 340 27.58 -32.17 -29.98
C TYR A 340 28.82 -33.06 -29.80
N PRO A 341 28.67 -34.19 -29.09
CA PRO A 341 28.75 -35.45 -29.83
C PRO A 341 27.69 -36.50 -29.44
N LYS A 342 27.28 -37.25 -30.47
CA LYS A 342 26.71 -38.62 -30.48
C LYS A 342 27.57 -39.58 -29.64
N THR A 343 27.17 -40.71 -29.05
CA THR A 343 26.24 -41.83 -29.34
C THR A 343 26.32 -42.73 -28.07
N ASP A 344 25.34 -43.48 -27.58
CA ASP A 344 24.85 -44.75 -28.13
C ASP A 344 23.71 -45.31 -27.24
N SER A 345 22.93 -46.20 -27.84
CA SER A 345 21.67 -46.79 -27.40
C SER A 345 21.79 -48.13 -26.65
N ALA A 346 20.95 -48.28 -25.59
CA ALA A 346 20.20 -49.47 -25.12
C ALA A 346 20.98 -50.66 -24.50
N PRO A 347 20.32 -51.65 -23.83
CA PRO A 347 18.91 -51.81 -23.40
C PRO A 347 18.73 -52.06 -21.87
N VAL A 348 17.56 -51.77 -21.27
CA VAL A 348 16.50 -52.72 -20.84
C VAL A 348 17.02 -54.07 -20.32
N ASP A 349 16.87 -54.30 -19.02
CA ASP A 349 16.64 -55.64 -18.46
C ASP A 349 15.75 -55.59 -17.20
N SER A 350 14.91 -56.61 -17.12
CA SER A 350 13.86 -56.91 -16.14
C SER A 350 14.33 -57.95 -15.10
N ALA A 351 13.56 -58.08 -14.01
CA ALA A 351 13.67 -59.01 -12.85
C ALA A 351 14.60 -58.51 -11.72
N VAL A 352 14.26 -58.57 -10.43
CA VAL A 352 13.37 -59.44 -9.63
C VAL A 352 12.64 -58.62 -8.57
#